data_AF-A0A2E2EW53-F1
#
_entry.id   AF-A0A2E2EW53-F1
#
_cell.length_a   1.000
_cell.length_b   1.000
_cell.length_c   1.000
_cell.angle_alpha   90.00
_cell.angle_beta   90.00
_cell.angle_gamma   90.00
#
_symmetry.space_group_name_H-M   'P 1'
#
loop_
_entity.id
_entity.type
_entity.pdbx_description
1 polymer ?
#
loop_
_entity_poly.entity_id
_entity_poly.type
_entity_poly.pdbx_seq_one_letter_code
_entity_poly.pdbx_strand_id
1 'polypeptide(L)'
;MAQYGWTEAEVYLKNCTVLKGEANLTMMSKTVNLKKEKVKFRTSKKGKKSKYTPDKVDYIIFTIEYKEKEGKKKITKTKKAKYIPVYLNKKQTKLGFVELIVDGKLRLVGRTVLVQSGGNMMFPAHPSVPNSTALYSPVYFLDHNEIMLLKEGEKPEVFNQVSLTKSFKNRAADYFKDCPSLQNKIKNKELKKEDLETTVNYYNSSCN
;
A
#
# COMPACT_ATOMS: atom_id res chain seq x y z
N MET A 1 -7.86 5.54 8.92
CA MET A 1 -8.12 4.13 8.59
C MET A 1 -7.04 3.27 9.23
N ALA A 2 -7.42 2.29 10.05
CA ALA A 2 -6.46 1.53 10.85
C ALA A 2 -5.79 0.44 10.01
N GLN A 3 -4.59 0.05 10.37
CA GLN A 3 -4.10 -1.29 10.05
C GLN A 3 -4.70 -2.16 11.16
N TYR A 4 -5.84 -2.76 10.83
CA TYR A 4 -7.02 -2.89 11.68
C TYR A 4 -6.89 -3.87 12.86
N GLY A 5 -7.81 -3.73 13.82
CA GLY A 5 -8.15 -4.73 14.83
C GLY A 5 -8.65 -6.05 14.21
N TRP A 6 -9.60 -6.72 14.84
CA TRP A 6 -10.21 -7.89 14.23
C TRP A 6 -11.31 -7.44 13.28
N THR A 7 -11.21 -7.81 12.01
CA THR A 7 -12.12 -7.41 10.93
C THR A 7 -12.60 -8.65 10.19
N GLU A 8 -13.86 -8.67 9.77
CA GLU A 8 -14.39 -9.77 8.96
C GLU A 8 -13.55 -9.97 7.70
N ALA A 9 -13.19 -11.22 7.42
CA ALA A 9 -12.31 -11.56 6.33
C ALA A 9 -12.46 -13.01 5.84
N GLU A 10 -12.13 -13.19 4.57
CA GLU A 10 -11.85 -14.48 3.96
C GLU A 10 -10.34 -14.59 3.66
N VAL A 11 -9.66 -15.60 4.22
CA VAL A 11 -8.25 -15.86 3.97
C VAL A 11 -8.13 -17.04 3.01
N TYR A 12 -7.63 -16.76 1.81
CA TYR A 12 -7.37 -17.75 0.77
C TYR A 12 -5.91 -18.21 0.91
N LEU A 13 -5.72 -19.48 1.21
CA LEU A 13 -4.40 -20.09 1.34
C LEU A 13 -3.96 -20.70 0.00
N LYS A 14 -2.65 -20.79 -0.23
CA LYS A 14 -2.08 -21.35 -1.47
C LYS A 14 -2.39 -22.84 -1.69
N ASN A 15 -2.82 -23.55 -0.65
CA ASN A 15 -3.30 -24.92 -0.75
C ASN A 15 -4.81 -25.00 -1.07
N CYS A 16 -5.38 -23.94 -1.65
CA CYS A 16 -6.80 -23.80 -1.99
C CYS A 16 -7.77 -23.80 -0.78
N THR A 17 -7.28 -23.80 0.45
CA THR A 17 -8.14 -23.70 1.64
C THR A 17 -8.63 -22.27 1.82
N VAL A 18 -9.94 -22.10 2.07
CA VAL A 18 -10.56 -20.81 2.36
C VAL A 18 -11.02 -20.78 3.82
N LEU A 19 -10.55 -19.79 4.57
CA LEU A 19 -10.93 -19.58 5.97
C LEU A 19 -11.85 -18.37 6.09
N LYS A 20 -13.04 -18.55 6.68
CA LYS A 20 -14.03 -17.48 6.87
C LYS A 20 -14.18 -17.12 8.35
N GLY A 21 -14.03 -15.85 8.69
CA GLY A 21 -14.07 -15.39 10.08
C GLY A 21 -13.56 -13.97 10.23
N GLU A 22 -12.81 -13.71 11.30
CA GLU A 22 -12.13 -12.42 11.50
C GLU A 22 -10.62 -12.57 11.33
N ALA A 23 -10.01 -11.64 10.62
CA ALA A 23 -8.56 -11.54 10.48
C ALA A 23 -8.03 -10.23 11.06
N ASN A 24 -6.73 -10.23 11.38
CA ASN A 24 -5.99 -9.07 11.83
C ASN A 24 -4.60 -9.07 11.19
N LEU A 25 -4.27 -7.96 10.52
CA LEU A 25 -2.92 -7.66 10.05
C LEU A 25 -2.29 -6.66 11.02
N THR A 26 -1.29 -7.14 11.76
CA THR A 26 -0.58 -6.26 12.69
C THR A 26 0.29 -5.27 11.93
N MET A 27 0.16 -3.99 12.26
CA MET A 27 1.00 -2.93 11.73
C MET A 27 2.48 -3.23 11.98
N MET A 28 3.28 -3.22 10.90
CA MET A 28 4.72 -3.46 10.97
C MET A 28 5.47 -2.12 11.05
N SER A 29 6.51 -2.05 11.88
CA SER A 29 7.46 -0.94 11.84
C SER A 29 8.35 -1.05 10.59
N LYS A 30 8.69 0.12 10.02
CA LYS A 30 9.62 0.20 8.90
C LYS A 30 11.08 -0.02 9.33
N THR A 31 11.45 0.50 10.49
CA THR A 31 12.83 0.55 11.01
C THR A 31 13.18 -0.64 11.88
N VAL A 32 12.20 -1.22 12.57
CA VAL A 32 12.46 -2.27 13.54
C VAL A 32 12.17 -3.63 12.90
N ASN A 33 13.21 -4.45 12.78
CA ASN A 33 13.20 -5.77 12.14
C ASN A 33 12.46 -6.85 12.98
N LEU A 34 11.41 -6.47 13.70
CA LEU A 34 10.71 -7.33 14.63
C LEU A 34 9.58 -8.07 13.92
N LYS A 35 9.93 -9.31 13.52
CA LYS A 35 9.05 -10.43 13.12
C LYS A 35 8.62 -10.43 11.65
N LYS A 36 8.62 -11.64 11.05
CA LYS A 36 7.94 -11.92 9.78
C LYS A 36 6.47 -11.55 9.94
N GLU A 37 5.96 -10.73 9.03
CA GLU A 37 4.55 -10.33 9.00
C GLU A 37 3.66 -11.59 9.01
N LYS A 38 2.52 -11.55 9.68
CA LYS A 38 1.56 -12.66 9.76
C LYS A 38 0.14 -12.12 9.81
N VAL A 39 -0.78 -12.79 9.11
CA VAL A 39 -2.20 -12.63 9.35
C VAL A 39 -2.60 -13.51 10.53
N LYS A 40 -3.24 -12.90 11.54
CA LYS A 40 -3.91 -13.64 12.62
C LYS A 40 -5.34 -13.88 12.19
N PHE A 41 -5.86 -15.07 12.43
CA PHE A 41 -7.23 -15.44 12.05
C PHE A 41 -7.95 -16.12 13.21
N ARG A 42 -9.26 -15.92 13.31
CA ARG A 42 -10.16 -16.65 14.23
C ARG A 42 -11.53 -16.80 13.59
N THR A 43 -12.21 -17.93 13.82
CA THR A 43 -13.57 -18.17 13.32
C THR A 43 -14.62 -17.37 14.09
N SER A 44 -14.35 -16.99 15.34
CA SER A 44 -15.24 -16.19 16.18
C SER A 44 -14.45 -15.32 17.17
N LYS A 45 -15.10 -14.31 17.75
CA LYS A 45 -14.46 -13.35 18.67
C LYS A 45 -13.71 -13.99 19.84
N LYS A 46 -14.20 -15.11 20.37
CA LYS A 46 -13.58 -15.87 21.47
C LYS A 46 -12.85 -17.14 21.00
N GLY A 47 -12.82 -17.40 19.70
CA GLY A 47 -12.21 -18.60 19.12
C GLY A 47 -10.67 -18.63 19.21
N LYS A 48 -10.10 -19.83 19.05
CA LYS A 48 -8.66 -20.03 18.97
C LYS A 48 -8.09 -19.28 17.77
N LYS A 49 -6.94 -18.63 17.97
CA LYS A 49 -6.25 -17.83 16.95
C LYS A 49 -5.26 -18.70 16.18
N SER A 50 -5.40 -18.77 14.87
CA SER A 50 -4.36 -19.26 13.97
C SER A 50 -3.52 -18.09 13.43
N LYS A 51 -2.32 -18.39 12.92
CA LYS A 51 -1.41 -17.40 12.34
C LYS A 51 -0.83 -17.96 11.03
N TYR A 52 -0.91 -17.18 9.96
CA TYR A 52 -0.38 -17.54 8.66
C TYR A 52 0.64 -16.49 8.20
N THR A 53 1.76 -16.96 7.66
CA THR A 53 2.78 -16.12 7.06
C THR A 53 2.44 -15.84 5.59
N PRO A 54 2.89 -14.71 5.01
CA PRO A 54 2.62 -14.33 3.62
C PRO A 54 2.94 -15.42 2.58
N ASP A 55 3.94 -16.26 2.81
CA ASP A 55 4.31 -17.35 1.91
C ASP A 55 3.23 -18.43 1.77
N LYS A 56 2.34 -18.58 2.78
CA LYS A 56 1.25 -19.56 2.80
C LYS A 56 -0.10 -19.02 2.33
N VAL A 57 -0.22 -17.70 2.27
CA VAL A 57 -1.45 -17.01 1.90
C VAL A 57 -1.38 -16.66 0.42
N ASP A 58 -2.47 -16.87 -0.30
CA ASP A 58 -2.63 -16.41 -1.67
C ASP A 58 -3.14 -14.96 -1.66
N TYR A 59 -4.30 -14.73 -1.06
CA TYR A 59 -4.81 -13.38 -0.80
C TYR A 59 -5.80 -13.37 0.39
N ILE A 60 -6.14 -12.17 0.85
CA ILE A 60 -7.12 -11.94 1.92
C ILE A 60 -8.15 -10.95 1.40
N ILE A 61 -9.43 -11.21 1.62
CA ILE A 61 -10.51 -10.25 1.36
C ILE A 61 -11.02 -9.77 2.71
N PHE A 62 -10.81 -8.50 3.04
CA PHE A 62 -11.42 -7.86 4.21
C PHE A 62 -12.75 -7.21 3.84
N THR A 63 -13.76 -7.42 4.66
CA THR A 63 -15.02 -6.67 4.61
C THR A 63 -14.93 -5.54 5.63
N ILE A 64 -14.78 -4.30 5.14
CA ILE A 64 -14.57 -3.11 5.97
C ILE A 64 -15.86 -2.32 6.03
N GLU A 65 -16.41 -2.15 7.22
CA GLU A 65 -17.50 -1.22 7.48
C GLU A 65 -16.98 0.21 7.60
N TYR A 66 -17.63 1.14 6.91
CA TYR A 66 -17.38 2.57 7.03
C TYR A 66 -18.69 3.34 7.09
N LYS A 67 -18.65 4.54 7.69
CA LYS A 67 -19.82 5.42 7.80
C LYS A 67 -19.69 6.55 6.79
N GLU A 68 -20.68 6.68 5.93
CA GLU A 68 -20.79 7.76 4.95
C GLU A 68 -21.94 8.69 5.33
N LYS A 69 -21.76 9.99 5.12
CA LYS A 69 -22.86 10.95 5.30
C LYS A 69 -23.61 11.09 3.97
N GLU A 70 -24.87 10.69 3.97
CA GLU A 70 -25.80 11.02 2.90
C GLU A 70 -26.83 12.01 3.44
N GLY A 71 -26.67 13.28 3.04
CA GLY A 71 -27.41 14.40 3.62
C GLY A 71 -27.13 14.58 5.12
N LYS A 72 -28.17 14.53 5.95
CA LYS A 72 -28.08 14.67 7.42
C LYS A 72 -27.88 13.34 8.16
N LYS A 73 -27.97 12.18 7.49
CA LYS A 73 -27.89 10.86 8.12
C LYS A 73 -26.52 10.22 7.88
N LYS A 74 -26.04 9.44 8.85
CA LYS A 74 -24.86 8.57 8.71
C LYS A 74 -25.35 7.17 8.35
N ILE A 75 -24.92 6.67 7.20
CA ILE A 75 -25.24 5.33 6.71
C ILE A 75 -23.99 4.47 6.84
N THR A 76 -24.16 3.24 7.33
CA THR A 76 -23.09 2.24 7.35
C THR A 76 -23.05 1.56 5.98
N LYS A 77 -21.89 1.60 5.33
CA LYS A 77 -21.60 0.89 4.09
C LYS A 77 -20.45 -0.08 4.30
N THR A 78 -20.33 -1.06 3.42
CA THR A 78 -19.23 -2.02 3.41
C THR A 78 -18.42 -1.86 2.13
N LYS A 79 -17.09 -1.95 2.25
CA LYS A 79 -16.18 -2.11 1.11
C LYS A 79 -15.38 -3.39 1.26
N LYS A 80 -15.07 -4.04 0.15
CA LYS A 80 -14.14 -5.17 0.11
C LYS A 80 -12.73 -4.65 -0.22
N ALA A 81 -11.76 -5.00 0.61
CA ALA A 81 -10.35 -4.68 0.37
C ALA A 81 -9.56 -5.98 0.18
N LYS A 82 -8.90 -6.13 -0.97
CA LYS A 82 -8.09 -7.30 -1.30
C LYS A 82 -6.65 -7.06 -0.90
N TYR A 83 -6.09 -7.94 -0.09
CA TYR A 83 -4.69 -7.90 0.33
C TYR A 83 -3.93 -9.06 -0.29
N ILE A 84 -2.76 -8.77 -0.84
CA ILE A 84 -1.89 -9.76 -1.50
C ILE A 84 -0.49 -9.76 -0.85
N PRO A 85 0.19 -10.92 -0.81
CA PRO A 85 1.59 -10.97 -0.41
C PRO A 85 2.48 -10.43 -1.53
N VAL A 86 3.42 -9.54 -1.20
CA VAL A 86 4.42 -9.01 -2.14
C VAL A 86 5.80 -8.96 -1.50
N TYR A 87 6.84 -9.05 -2.32
CA TYR A 87 8.21 -8.81 -1.88
C TYR A 87 8.44 -7.31 -1.71
N LEU A 88 8.79 -6.90 -0.50
CA LEU A 88 8.97 -5.51 -0.08
C LEU A 88 10.39 -5.00 -0.30
N ASN A 89 11.29 -5.85 -0.81
CA ASN A 89 12.68 -5.51 -1.08
C ASN A 89 13.19 -6.16 -2.36
N LYS A 90 14.22 -5.54 -2.97
CA LYS A 90 14.84 -6.03 -4.21
C LYS A 90 15.34 -7.47 -4.11
N LYS A 91 15.88 -7.86 -2.95
CA LYS A 91 16.43 -9.20 -2.72
C LYS A 91 15.35 -10.29 -2.59
N GLN A 92 14.07 -9.93 -2.63
CA GLN A 92 12.94 -10.85 -2.46
C GLN A 92 13.05 -11.71 -1.18
N THR A 93 13.57 -11.12 -0.10
CA THR A 93 13.72 -11.81 1.19
C THR A 93 12.67 -11.37 2.21
N LYS A 94 11.95 -10.28 1.95
CA LYS A 94 10.96 -9.71 2.87
C LYS A 94 9.58 -9.70 2.21
N LEU A 95 8.76 -10.71 2.51
CA LEU A 95 7.34 -10.70 2.14
C LEU A 95 6.51 -9.94 3.17
N GLY A 96 5.47 -9.25 2.70
CA GLY A 96 4.43 -8.67 3.53
C GLY A 96 3.13 -8.46 2.76
N PHE A 97 2.07 -8.07 3.46
CA PHE A 97 0.78 -7.85 2.85
C PHE A 97 0.61 -6.39 2.43
N VAL A 98 0.04 -6.18 1.25
CA VAL A 98 -0.36 -4.87 0.73
C VAL A 98 -1.79 -4.96 0.22
N GLU A 99 -2.56 -3.89 0.40
CA GLU A 99 -3.85 -3.70 -0.25
C GLU A 99 -3.63 -3.51 -1.75
N LEU A 100 -4.35 -4.28 -2.56
CA LEU A 100 -4.41 -4.15 -4.00
C LEU A 100 -5.51 -3.13 -4.35
N ILE A 101 -5.08 -1.93 -4.72
CA ILE A 101 -5.97 -0.80 -5.01
C ILE A 101 -6.39 -0.85 -6.49
N VAL A 102 -5.41 -1.03 -7.39
CA VAL A 102 -5.63 -1.23 -8.82
C VAL A 102 -4.91 -2.50 -9.25
N ASP A 103 -5.64 -3.38 -9.93
CA ASP A 103 -5.11 -4.60 -10.53
C ASP A 103 -4.84 -4.42 -12.03
N GLY A 104 -3.81 -5.08 -12.54
CA GLY A 104 -3.34 -4.94 -13.92
C GLY A 104 -1.84 -5.24 -14.06
N LYS A 105 -1.29 -5.08 -15.27
CA LYS A 105 0.16 -5.25 -15.51
C LYS A 105 1.00 -4.29 -14.63
N LEU A 106 0.50 -3.08 -14.43
CA LEU A 106 0.95 -2.16 -13.38
C LEU A 106 -0.06 -2.16 -12.24
N ARG A 107 0.36 -2.59 -11.05
CA ARG A 107 -0.49 -2.57 -9.86
C ARG A 107 -0.24 -1.33 -9.02
N LEU A 108 -1.32 -0.74 -8.52
CA LEU A 108 -1.26 0.25 -7.44
C LEU A 108 -1.56 -0.47 -6.14
N VAL A 109 -0.64 -0.39 -5.19
CA VAL A 109 -0.79 -1.06 -3.90
C VAL A 109 -0.51 -0.13 -2.75
N GLY A 110 -1.16 -0.37 -1.62
CA GLY A 110 -1.04 0.44 -0.42
C GLY A 110 -0.76 -0.41 0.82
N ARG A 111 0.00 0.16 1.76
CA ARG A 111 0.09 -0.38 3.11
C ARG A 111 0.23 0.75 4.11
N THR A 112 -0.22 0.48 5.31
CA THR A 112 0.14 1.32 6.46
C THR A 112 1.39 0.75 7.11
N VAL A 113 2.24 1.57 7.71
CA VAL A 113 3.39 1.13 8.51
C VAL A 113 3.49 2.00 9.75
N LEU A 114 3.99 1.42 10.85
CA LEU A 114 4.30 2.20 12.04
C LEU A 114 5.53 3.05 11.75
N VAL A 115 5.35 4.36 11.92
CA VAL A 115 6.41 5.34 11.81
C VAL A 115 6.73 5.74 13.25
N GLN A 116 7.96 5.51 13.71
CA GLN A 116 8.38 6.05 14.99
C GLN A 116 8.38 7.57 14.88
N SER A 117 7.33 8.21 15.41
CA SER A 117 7.33 9.62 15.76
C SER A 117 8.35 9.82 16.88
N GLY A 118 9.61 10.01 16.53
CA GLY A 118 10.72 10.10 17.49
C GLY A 118 11.88 10.98 17.00
N GLY A 119 11.64 11.86 16.03
CA GLY A 119 12.63 12.85 15.61
C GLY A 119 11.89 14.08 15.12
N ASN A 120 12.24 15.23 15.70
CA ASN A 120 11.87 16.55 15.23
C ASN A 120 11.90 16.63 13.70
N MET A 121 11.06 17.49 13.09
CA MET A 121 11.21 17.88 11.70
C MET A 121 12.62 18.45 11.47
N MET A 122 13.58 17.58 11.11
CA MET A 122 14.91 17.98 10.70
C MET A 122 14.82 18.37 9.23
N PHE A 123 14.77 19.67 8.96
CA PHE A 123 15.10 20.22 7.66
C PHE A 123 16.53 19.81 7.30
N PRO A 124 16.85 19.46 6.04
CA PRO A 124 18.22 19.08 5.70
C PRO A 124 19.16 20.26 5.92
N ALA A 125 20.23 20.05 6.67
CA ALA A 125 21.42 20.87 6.54
C ALA A 125 22.01 20.62 5.15
N HIS A 126 22.11 21.68 4.34
CA HIS A 126 22.92 21.90 3.13
C HIS A 126 23.02 20.77 2.06
N PRO A 127 22.87 21.08 0.76
CA PRO A 127 22.88 20.10 -0.35
C PRO A 127 24.18 19.28 -0.56
N SER A 128 25.20 19.40 0.31
CA SER A 128 26.49 18.71 0.20
C SER A 128 26.62 17.45 1.08
N VAL A 129 25.57 17.02 1.79
CA VAL A 129 25.64 15.82 2.64
C VAL A 129 25.15 14.55 1.90
N PRO A 130 26.00 13.52 1.70
CA PRO A 130 25.70 12.37 0.82
C PRO A 130 24.59 11.40 1.28
N ASN A 131 23.97 11.64 2.44
CA ASN A 131 23.02 10.71 3.09
C ASN A 131 21.67 11.36 3.42
N SER A 132 21.12 12.17 2.51
CA SER A 132 19.77 12.71 2.68
C SER A 132 18.71 11.61 2.47
N THR A 133 18.30 10.96 3.56
CA THR A 133 17.13 10.07 3.57
C THR A 133 15.85 10.87 3.33
N ALA A 134 14.99 10.39 2.43
CA ALA A 134 13.70 11.01 2.12
C ALA A 134 12.89 11.31 3.39
N LEU A 135 12.43 12.56 3.52
CA LEU A 135 11.54 12.99 4.59
C LEU A 135 10.21 12.24 4.46
N TYR A 136 9.95 11.35 5.41
CA TYR A 136 8.69 10.62 5.51
C TYR A 136 7.62 11.56 6.06
N SER A 137 6.77 12.09 5.18
CA SER A 137 5.58 12.81 5.60
C SER A 137 4.43 11.81 5.77
N PRO A 138 3.73 11.75 6.93
CA PRO A 138 2.63 10.81 7.18
C PRO A 138 1.34 11.26 6.47
N VAL A 139 1.44 11.73 5.23
CA VAL A 139 0.27 12.02 4.40
C VAL A 139 -0.31 10.68 3.99
N TYR A 140 -1.42 10.33 4.64
CA TYR A 140 -2.25 9.21 4.23
C TYR A 140 -2.82 9.53 2.84
N PHE A 141 -2.59 8.61 1.92
CA PHE A 141 -3.11 8.66 0.57
C PHE A 141 -3.82 7.33 0.35
N LEU A 142 -5.09 7.36 -0.09
CA LEU A 142 -5.91 6.16 -0.24
C LEU A 142 -5.86 5.26 1.01
N ASP A 143 -6.10 5.83 2.20
CA ASP A 143 -6.07 5.14 3.49
C ASP A 143 -4.70 4.62 3.98
N HIS A 144 -3.62 4.83 3.22
CA HIS A 144 -2.30 4.28 3.48
C HIS A 144 -1.19 5.32 3.55
N ASN A 145 -0.16 5.06 4.35
CA ASN A 145 1.00 5.94 4.47
C ASN A 145 2.21 5.47 3.63
N GLU A 146 2.14 4.29 3.02
CA GLU A 146 3.01 3.85 1.93
C GLU A 146 2.18 3.39 0.72
N ILE A 147 2.27 4.13 -0.38
CA ILE A 147 1.68 3.80 -1.67
C ILE A 147 2.80 3.44 -2.63
N MET A 148 2.65 2.30 -3.30
CA MET A 148 3.66 1.73 -4.16
C MET A 148 3.10 1.40 -5.55
N LEU A 149 3.94 1.58 -6.55
CA LEU A 149 3.74 1.02 -7.88
C LEU A 149 4.47 -0.33 -7.97
N LEU A 150 3.80 -1.32 -8.55
CA LEU A 150 4.32 -2.67 -8.70
C LEU A 150 4.14 -3.14 -10.14
N LYS A 151 5.20 -3.03 -10.93
CA LYS A 151 5.34 -3.70 -12.23
C LYS A 151 5.67 -5.18 -12.01
N GLU A 152 5.19 -6.04 -12.90
CA GLU A 152 5.54 -7.46 -12.86
C GLU A 152 7.06 -7.66 -12.98
N GLY A 153 7.63 -8.54 -12.14
CA GLY A 153 9.07 -8.79 -12.09
C GLY A 153 9.93 -7.68 -11.45
N GLU A 154 9.36 -6.51 -11.15
CA GLU A 154 10.09 -5.38 -10.55
C GLU A 154 9.87 -5.26 -9.03
N LYS A 155 10.77 -4.53 -8.36
CA LYS A 155 10.60 -4.18 -6.94
C LYS A 155 9.51 -3.12 -6.78
N PRO A 156 8.68 -3.18 -5.71
CA PRO A 156 7.74 -2.10 -5.43
C PRO A 156 8.45 -0.74 -5.30
N GLU A 157 7.92 0.27 -5.95
CA GLU A 157 8.43 1.64 -5.87
C GLU A 157 7.47 2.53 -5.09
N VAL A 158 7.92 3.01 -3.93
CA VAL A 158 7.12 3.92 -3.08
C VAL A 158 6.99 5.28 -3.76
N PHE A 159 5.75 5.73 -3.96
CA PHE A 159 5.44 6.90 -4.78
C PHE A 159 4.86 8.10 -4.02
N ASN A 160 4.24 7.88 -2.86
CA ASN A 160 3.62 8.96 -2.06
C ASN A 160 4.61 9.74 -1.17
N GLN A 161 5.85 9.30 -1.02
CA GLN A 161 6.88 9.99 -0.24
C GLN A 161 7.38 11.26 -0.94
N VAL A 162 7.71 12.28 -0.14
CA VAL A 162 8.35 13.50 -0.62
C VAL A 162 9.80 13.15 -0.96
N SER A 163 10.18 13.37 -2.22
CA SER A 163 11.59 13.28 -2.62
C SER A 163 12.23 14.65 -2.43
N LEU A 164 13.44 14.64 -1.87
CA LEU A 164 14.25 15.84 -1.67
C LEU A 164 14.92 16.34 -2.96
N THR A 165 15.00 15.48 -3.97
CA THR A 165 15.77 15.73 -5.20
C THR A 165 14.90 15.89 -6.44
N LYS A 166 13.69 15.35 -6.44
CA LYS A 166 12.79 15.39 -7.62
C LYS A 166 11.34 15.63 -7.21
N SER A 167 10.69 16.55 -7.91
CA SER A 167 9.24 16.74 -7.82
C SER A 167 8.50 15.45 -8.22
N PHE A 168 7.26 15.27 -7.75
CA PHE A 168 6.40 14.16 -8.18
C PHE A 168 6.34 14.07 -9.70
N LYS A 169 6.13 15.21 -10.38
CA LYS A 169 6.08 15.31 -11.83
C LYS A 169 7.28 14.66 -12.51
N ASN A 170 8.49 15.01 -12.06
CA ASN A 170 9.71 14.50 -12.69
C ASN A 170 9.91 13.01 -12.39
N ARG A 171 9.65 12.56 -11.16
CA ARG A 171 9.74 11.13 -10.80
C ARG A 171 8.75 10.29 -11.58
N ALA A 172 7.50 10.73 -11.66
CA ALA A 172 6.45 10.05 -12.40
C ALA A 172 6.77 10.01 -13.91
N ALA A 173 7.20 11.13 -14.49
CA ALA A 173 7.61 11.17 -15.90
C ALA A 173 8.79 10.23 -16.22
N ASP A 174 9.76 10.10 -15.31
CA ASP A 174 10.88 9.17 -15.46
C ASP A 174 10.43 7.70 -15.34
N TYR A 175 9.54 7.41 -14.39
CA TYR A 175 9.01 6.06 -14.15
C TYR A 175 8.18 5.56 -15.34
N PHE A 176 7.37 6.44 -15.93
CA PHE A 176 6.50 6.15 -17.08
C PHE A 176 7.13 6.53 -18.43
N LYS A 177 8.46 6.50 -18.54
CA LYS A 177 9.18 6.82 -19.79
C LYS A 177 8.83 5.88 -20.95
N ASP A 178 8.36 4.69 -20.63
CA ASP A 178 7.85 3.67 -21.56
C ASP A 178 6.46 4.00 -22.11
N CYS A 179 5.78 5.03 -21.58
CA CYS A 179 4.52 5.53 -22.12
C CYS A 179 4.54 7.05 -22.37
N PRO A 180 4.92 7.48 -23.58
CA PRO A 180 5.01 8.90 -23.93
C PRO A 180 3.71 9.68 -23.74
N SER A 181 2.55 9.07 -24.03
CA SER A 181 1.23 9.71 -23.86
C SER A 181 0.95 10.03 -22.39
N LEU A 182 1.19 9.07 -21.48
CA LEU A 182 1.06 9.27 -20.04
C LEU A 182 2.08 10.27 -19.52
N GLN A 183 3.33 10.20 -20.01
CA GLN A 183 4.38 11.15 -19.63
C GLN A 183 3.97 12.59 -19.97
N ASN A 184 3.37 12.82 -21.13
CA ASN A 184 2.87 14.14 -21.53
C ASN A 184 1.78 14.65 -20.58
N LYS A 185 0.80 13.80 -20.22
CA LYS A 185 -0.25 14.16 -19.25
C LYS A 185 0.31 14.58 -17.89
N ILE A 186 1.32 13.84 -17.41
CA ILE A 186 2.02 14.16 -16.16
C ILE A 186 2.80 15.49 -16.30
N LYS A 187 3.56 15.67 -17.38
CA LYS A 187 4.34 16.89 -17.63
C LYS A 187 3.47 18.14 -17.73
N ASN A 188 2.29 18.01 -18.33
CA ASN A 188 1.28 19.06 -18.46
C ASN A 188 0.45 19.29 -17.18
N LYS A 189 0.68 18.50 -16.11
CA LYS A 189 -0.08 18.54 -14.85
C LYS A 189 -1.56 18.19 -15.00
N GLU A 190 -1.93 17.48 -16.07
CA GLU A 190 -3.26 16.88 -16.22
C GLU A 190 -3.46 15.74 -15.22
N LEU A 191 -2.38 15.04 -14.87
CA LEU A 191 -2.35 14.02 -13.83
C LEU A 191 -1.35 14.40 -12.74
N LYS A 192 -1.83 14.53 -11.51
CA LYS A 192 -1.08 14.96 -10.33
C LYS A 192 -0.90 13.81 -9.35
N LYS A 193 -0.28 14.10 -8.19
CA LYS A 193 -0.04 13.12 -7.13
C LYS A 193 -1.36 12.53 -6.62
N GLU A 194 -2.39 13.34 -6.62
CA GLU A 194 -3.74 12.99 -6.18
C GLU A 194 -4.46 12.06 -7.15
N ASP A 195 -4.00 12.00 -8.40
CA ASP A 195 -4.60 11.23 -9.49
C ASP A 195 -3.88 9.90 -9.73
N LEU A 196 -3.19 9.35 -8.72
CA LEU A 196 -2.38 8.13 -8.86
C LEU A 196 -3.22 6.93 -9.32
N GLU A 197 -4.44 6.77 -8.83
CA GLU A 197 -5.36 5.72 -9.28
C GLU A 197 -5.69 5.87 -10.76
N THR A 198 -6.09 7.07 -11.19
CA THR A 198 -6.35 7.42 -12.60
C THR A 198 -5.11 7.21 -13.47
N THR A 199 -3.94 7.57 -12.96
CA THR A 199 -2.64 7.43 -13.64
C THR A 199 -2.34 5.95 -13.93
N VAL A 200 -2.51 5.08 -12.94
CA VAL A 200 -2.27 3.64 -13.09
C VAL A 200 -3.32 3.00 -14.01
N ASN A 201 -4.59 3.38 -13.87
CA ASN A 201 -5.66 2.91 -14.77
C ASN A 201 -5.39 3.31 -16.23
N TYR A 202 -4.95 4.55 -16.47
CA TYR A 202 -4.56 5.00 -17.81
C TYR A 202 -3.39 4.19 -18.36
N TYR A 203 -2.35 3.95 -17.54
CA TYR A 203 -1.23 3.11 -17.94
C TYR A 203 -1.71 1.71 -18.35
N ASN A 204 -2.55 1.09 -17.53
CA ASN A 204 -3.06 -0.25 -17.78
C ASN A 204 -3.93 -0.37 -19.03
N SER A 205 -4.63 0.69 -19.43
CA SER A 205 -5.51 0.68 -20.60
C SER A 205 -4.88 1.19 -21.90
N SER A 206 -3.86 2.06 -21.81
CA SER A 206 -3.39 2.86 -22.96
C SER A 206 -1.90 2.73 -23.28
N CYS A 207 -1.11 2.14 -22.38
CA CYS A 207 0.35 2.07 -22.51
C CYS A 207 0.87 0.63 -22.62
N ASN A 208 -0.03 -0.35 -22.53
CA ASN A 208 0.24 -1.74 -22.26
C ASN A 208 -0.33 -2.67 -23.31
#